data_AF-A0A7V9NB03-F1
#
_entry.id   AF-A0A7V9NB03-F1
#
_cell.length_a   1.000
_cell.length_b   1.000
_cell.length_c   1.000
_cell.angle_alpha   90.00
_cell.angle_beta   90.00
_cell.angle_gamma   90.00
#
_symmetry.space_group_name_H-M   'P 1'
#
loop_
_entity.id
_entity.type
_entity.pdbx_description
1 polymer ?
#
loop_
_entity_poly.entity_id
_entity_poly.type
_entity_poly.pdbx_seq_one_letter_code
_entity_poly.pdbx_strand_id
1 'polypeptide(L)'
;MREWTGRQVASKDFGPLEWLDFVGRPCIVRGTATLISAYPKVGKTKALRSSVENWRRAGTTILFLTEEGERAWHERLRDAGEEWADVSFVETMNQAPAELLTRTINGPEDIVVVDTARHAFGMRDENDNAEVARRSAPWIAGARTAGKTLVVSVHENKAGGEHGRGISGGHALFGAFDAAVRGSADQHPDARPGARLGALVRPCGVSLRAPGRRFPGRHRGRLSGRTLGGPADGCRPADG
;
A
#
# COMPACT_ATOMS: atom_id res chain seq x y z
N MET A 1 -9.17 27.76 -3.64
CA MET A 1 -9.25 27.14 -2.31
C MET A 1 -10.70 26.73 -2.09
N ARG A 2 -11.00 25.47 -1.76
CA ARG A 2 -12.33 25.08 -1.28
C ARG A 2 -12.30 25.10 0.24
N GLU A 3 -13.20 25.87 0.84
CA GLU A 3 -13.32 26.00 2.29
C GLU A 3 -14.63 25.36 2.73
N TRP A 4 -14.60 24.67 3.87
CA TRP A 4 -15.78 24.09 4.50
C TRP A 4 -15.70 24.28 6.01
N THR A 5 -16.84 24.54 6.62
CA THR A 5 -17.00 24.56 8.07
C THR A 5 -17.23 23.15 8.60
N GLY A 6 -16.90 22.91 9.87
CA GLY A 6 -17.18 21.62 10.52
C GLY A 6 -18.67 21.23 10.46
N ARG A 7 -19.57 22.21 10.53
CA ARG A 7 -21.03 21.99 10.37
C ARG A 7 -21.37 21.45 8.98
N GLN A 8 -20.82 22.05 7.93
CA GLN A 8 -21.06 21.62 6.54
C GLN A 8 -20.53 20.21 6.27
N VAL A 9 -19.45 19.80 6.94
CA VAL A 9 -18.92 18.44 6.80
C VAL A 9 -19.76 17.44 7.59
N ALA A 10 -20.14 17.78 8.83
CA ALA A 10 -20.95 16.90 9.70
C ALA A 10 -22.37 16.68 9.17
N SER A 11 -22.92 17.61 8.40
CA SER A 11 -24.24 17.47 7.78
C SER A 11 -24.25 16.68 6.47
N LYS A 12 -23.08 16.31 5.93
CA LYS A 12 -22.99 15.54 4.69
C LYS A 12 -23.09 14.05 4.99
N ASP A 13 -23.92 13.36 4.24
CA ASP A 13 -23.90 11.91 4.16
C ASP A 13 -22.93 11.50 3.05
N PHE A 14 -21.81 10.90 3.45
CA PHE A 14 -20.80 10.37 2.52
C PHE A 14 -20.96 8.86 2.28
N GLY A 15 -21.95 8.21 2.92
CA GLY A 15 -22.04 6.76 2.94
C GLY A 15 -20.87 6.09 3.68
N PRO A 16 -20.81 4.74 3.67
CA PRO A 16 -19.70 4.00 4.24
C PRO A 16 -18.42 4.18 3.40
N LEU A 17 -17.26 4.11 4.05
CA LEU A 17 -15.98 4.08 3.34
C LEU A 17 -15.90 2.83 2.47
N GLU A 18 -15.65 3.03 1.17
CA GLU A 18 -15.36 1.94 0.25
C GLU A 18 -13.87 1.59 0.30
N TRP A 19 -13.57 0.31 0.50
CA TRP A 19 -12.20 -0.19 0.61
C TRP A 19 -11.84 -1.04 -0.60
N LEU A 20 -10.71 -0.68 -1.22
CA LEU A 20 -10.07 -1.45 -2.27
C LEU A 20 -9.09 -2.46 -1.67
N ASP A 21 -9.09 -3.64 -2.26
CA ASP A 21 -8.20 -4.74 -1.92
C ASP A 21 -6.75 -4.43 -2.34
N PHE A 22 -5.78 -4.69 -1.49
CA PHE A 22 -4.38 -4.79 -1.89
C PHE A 22 -3.81 -6.10 -1.37
N VAL A 23 -3.55 -7.03 -2.29
CA VAL A 23 -3.03 -8.37 -1.98
C VAL A 23 -3.90 -9.11 -0.94
N GLY A 24 -5.22 -9.11 -1.14
CA GLY A 24 -6.17 -9.85 -0.30
C GLY A 24 -6.55 -9.15 1.02
N ARG A 25 -6.27 -7.84 1.16
CA ARG A 25 -6.61 -7.04 2.34
C ARG A 25 -7.24 -5.70 1.95
N PRO A 26 -8.31 -5.26 2.63
CA PRO A 26 -8.89 -3.93 2.43
C PRO A 26 -8.01 -2.86 3.09
N CYS A 27 -7.16 -2.18 2.33
CA CYS A 27 -6.24 -1.18 2.90
C CYS A 27 -6.11 0.12 2.11
N ILE A 28 -6.77 0.24 0.96
CA ILE A 28 -6.85 1.48 0.18
C ILE A 28 -8.28 1.98 0.30
N VAL A 29 -8.48 3.23 0.69
CA VAL A 29 -9.82 3.85 0.72
C VAL A 29 -10.08 4.51 -0.63
N ARG A 30 -11.21 4.24 -1.28
CA ARG A 30 -11.56 4.87 -2.55
C ARG A 30 -11.61 6.40 -2.39
N GLY A 31 -11.15 7.13 -3.40
CA GLY A 31 -11.13 8.60 -3.43
C GLY A 31 -9.99 9.23 -2.64
N THR A 32 -9.03 8.43 -2.17
CA THR A 32 -7.86 8.90 -1.40
C THR A 32 -6.55 8.62 -2.15
N ALA A 33 -5.47 9.28 -1.71
CA ALA A 33 -4.12 8.98 -2.16
C ALA A 33 -3.44 8.00 -1.19
N THR A 34 -3.09 6.80 -1.66
CA THR A 34 -2.37 5.79 -0.89
C THR A 34 -0.98 5.54 -1.43
N LEU A 35 0.01 5.51 -0.53
CA LEU A 35 1.39 5.19 -0.84
C LEU A 35 1.71 3.71 -0.57
N ILE A 36 2.35 3.03 -1.52
CA ILE A 36 2.87 1.67 -1.38
C ILE A 36 4.40 1.72 -1.34
N SER A 37 4.98 1.37 -0.20
CA SER A 37 6.42 1.46 0.03
C SER A 37 7.01 0.08 0.26
N ALA A 38 8.06 -0.28 -0.49
CA ALA A 38 8.84 -1.50 -0.25
C ALA A 38 10.22 -1.41 -0.91
N TYR A 39 11.17 -2.25 -0.49
CA TYR A 39 12.49 -2.36 -1.13
C TYR A 39 12.40 -2.66 -2.64
N PRO A 40 13.40 -2.31 -3.46
CA PRO A 40 13.46 -2.73 -4.86
C PRO A 40 13.37 -4.25 -5.03
N LYS A 41 12.77 -4.70 -6.14
CA LYS A 41 12.71 -6.12 -6.55
C LYS A 41 11.99 -7.09 -5.59
N VAL A 42 11.20 -6.57 -4.64
CA VAL A 42 10.37 -7.40 -3.73
C VAL A 42 8.99 -7.75 -4.30
N GLY A 43 8.72 -7.41 -5.56
CA GLY A 43 7.47 -7.77 -6.26
C GLY A 43 6.34 -6.74 -6.13
N LYS A 44 6.65 -5.44 -5.95
CA LYS A 44 5.64 -4.36 -5.91
C LYS A 44 4.74 -4.36 -7.15
N THR A 45 5.33 -4.36 -8.34
CA THR A 45 4.60 -4.46 -9.62
C THR A 45 3.68 -5.67 -9.68
N LYS A 46 4.13 -6.83 -9.17
CA LYS A 46 3.31 -8.04 -9.10
C LYS A 46 2.13 -7.89 -8.12
N ALA A 47 2.37 -7.30 -6.95
CA ALA A 47 1.35 -7.02 -5.95
C ALA A 47 0.31 -6.01 -6.45
N LEU A 48 0.76 -4.93 -7.10
CA LEU A 48 -0.08 -3.94 -7.76
C LEU A 48 -0.91 -4.60 -8.86
N ARG A 49 -0.29 -5.35 -9.78
CA ARG A 49 -1.00 -6.07 -10.84
C ARG A 49 -2.09 -6.99 -10.28
N SER A 50 -1.78 -7.77 -9.24
CA SER A 50 -2.77 -8.64 -8.60
C SER A 50 -3.94 -7.88 -8.01
N SER A 51 -3.70 -6.68 -7.46
CA SER A 51 -4.75 -5.85 -6.87
C SER A 51 -5.57 -5.17 -7.96
N VAL A 52 -4.93 -4.65 -9.01
CA VAL A 52 -5.58 -4.10 -10.21
C VAL A 52 -6.48 -5.14 -10.88
N GLU A 53 -6.05 -6.40 -10.94
CA GLU A 53 -6.85 -7.50 -11.48
C GLU A 53 -8.16 -7.69 -10.68
N ASN A 54 -8.10 -7.57 -9.35
CA ASN A 54 -9.30 -7.62 -8.51
C ASN A 54 -10.20 -6.39 -8.73
N TRP A 55 -9.61 -5.20 -8.85
CA TRP A 55 -10.37 -3.96 -9.04
C TRP A 55 -11.08 -3.90 -10.40
N ARG A 56 -10.40 -4.33 -11.48
CA ARG A 56 -11.04 -4.39 -12.80
C ARG A 56 -12.20 -5.40 -12.84
N ARG A 57 -12.05 -6.56 -12.20
CA ARG A 57 -13.13 -7.56 -12.10
C ARG A 57 -14.31 -7.06 -11.27
N ALA A 58 -14.08 -6.09 -10.39
CA ALA A 58 -15.13 -5.37 -9.67
C ALA A 58 -15.72 -4.19 -10.47
N GLY A 59 -15.40 -4.07 -11.77
CA GLY A 59 -15.95 -3.06 -12.68
C GLY A 59 -15.31 -1.68 -12.56
N THR A 60 -14.10 -1.58 -12.01
CA THR A 60 -13.39 -0.30 -11.90
C THR A 60 -12.48 -0.06 -13.10
N THR A 61 -12.45 1.18 -13.60
CA THR A 61 -11.52 1.59 -14.67
C THR A 61 -10.20 2.11 -14.10
N ILE A 62 -9.07 1.72 -14.70
CA ILE A 62 -7.73 1.98 -14.14
C ILE A 62 -6.79 2.60 -15.17
N LEU A 63 -6.13 3.69 -14.79
CA LEU A 63 -4.93 4.19 -15.48
C LEU A 63 -3.70 3.65 -14.76
N PHE A 64 -2.87 2.88 -15.45
CA PHE A 64 -1.64 2.30 -14.93
C PHE A 64 -0.42 3.01 -15.56
N LEU A 65 0.18 3.92 -14.81
CA LEU A 65 1.44 4.56 -15.16
C LEU A 65 2.60 3.64 -14.78
N THR A 66 3.38 3.20 -15.76
CA THR A 66 4.39 2.15 -15.60
C THR A 66 5.73 2.55 -16.19
N GLU A 67 6.83 2.15 -15.56
CA GLU A 67 8.18 2.25 -16.15
C GLU A 67 8.48 1.12 -17.15
N GLU A 68 7.70 0.03 -17.14
CA GLU A 68 7.89 -1.10 -18.04
C GLU A 68 7.23 -0.84 -19.41
N GLY A 69 7.91 -1.22 -20.49
CA GLY A 69 7.40 -1.01 -21.85
C GLY A 69 6.32 -2.00 -22.29
N GLU A 70 5.66 -1.69 -23.41
CA GLU A 70 4.56 -2.47 -24.00
C GLU A 70 4.84 -3.97 -24.08
N ARG A 71 6.04 -4.38 -24.53
CA ARG A 71 6.42 -5.79 -24.65
C ARG A 71 6.39 -6.54 -23.31
N ALA A 72 6.83 -5.90 -22.22
CA ALA A 72 6.82 -6.53 -20.91
C ALA A 72 5.37 -6.75 -20.43
N TRP A 73 4.50 -5.77 -20.67
CA TRP A 73 3.09 -5.88 -20.37
C TRP A 73 2.38 -6.91 -21.25
N HIS A 74 2.67 -6.97 -22.55
CA HIS A 74 2.14 -8.01 -23.44
C HIS A 74 2.35 -9.41 -22.86
N GLU A 75 3.57 -9.75 -22.44
CA GLU A 75 3.86 -11.06 -21.84
C GLU A 75 3.10 -11.28 -20.52
N ARG A 76 3.03 -10.25 -19.65
CA ARG A 76 2.31 -10.32 -18.37
C ARG A 76 0.80 -10.51 -18.53
N LEU A 77 0.23 -9.92 -19.57
CA LEU A 77 -1.21 -9.95 -19.87
C LEU A 77 -1.59 -11.24 -20.62
N ARG A 78 -0.72 -11.74 -21.51
CA ARG A 78 -0.92 -13.04 -22.17
C ARG A 78 -1.11 -14.16 -21.15
N ASP A 79 -0.32 -14.17 -20.09
CA ASP A 79 -0.41 -15.18 -19.02
C ASP A 79 -1.66 -15.02 -18.14
N ALA A 80 -2.35 -13.88 -18.19
CA ALA A 80 -3.56 -13.62 -17.39
C ALA A 80 -4.83 -14.22 -18.01
N GLY A 81 -4.83 -14.53 -19.32
CA GLY A 81 -5.92 -15.26 -20.00
C GLY A 81 -7.25 -14.52 -20.15
N GLU A 82 -7.32 -13.25 -19.76
CA GLU A 82 -8.51 -12.39 -19.86
C GLU A 82 -8.15 -11.08 -20.58
N GLU A 83 -9.15 -10.39 -21.12
CA GLU A 83 -9.00 -9.06 -21.71
C GLU A 83 -8.89 -8.00 -20.60
N TRP A 84 -8.02 -7.00 -20.80
CA TRP A 84 -7.76 -5.91 -19.85
C TRP A 84 -8.22 -4.56 -20.39
N ALA A 85 -9.38 -4.53 -21.08
CA ALA A 85 -9.92 -3.32 -21.72
C ALA A 85 -10.20 -2.17 -20.72
N ASP A 86 -10.48 -2.49 -19.45
CA ASP A 86 -10.71 -1.50 -18.39
C ASP A 86 -9.42 -0.88 -17.83
N VAL A 87 -8.25 -1.27 -18.35
CA VAL A 87 -6.94 -0.81 -17.89
C VAL A 87 -6.17 -0.16 -19.02
N SER A 88 -5.96 1.16 -18.90
CA SER A 88 -5.08 1.91 -19.79
C SER A 88 -3.65 1.91 -19.25
N PHE A 89 -2.68 1.46 -20.03
CA PHE A 89 -1.26 1.53 -19.68
C PHE A 89 -0.59 2.74 -20.32
N VAL A 90 0.24 3.46 -19.57
CA VAL A 90 1.04 4.57 -20.07
C VAL A 90 2.47 4.43 -19.56
N GLU A 91 3.42 4.38 -20.49
CA GLU A 91 4.85 4.37 -20.19
C GLU A 91 5.32 5.74 -19.67
N THR A 92 5.90 5.77 -18.47
CA THR A 92 6.30 7.02 -17.80
C THR A 92 7.63 7.56 -18.33
N MET A 93 8.55 6.68 -18.74
CA MET A 93 9.92 7.02 -19.12
C MET A 93 10.02 7.94 -20.34
N ASN A 94 9.00 7.93 -21.20
CA ASN A 94 8.97 8.64 -22.48
C ASN A 94 8.02 9.86 -22.46
N GLN A 95 7.56 10.29 -21.28
CA GLN A 95 6.55 11.33 -21.12
C GLN A 95 7.02 12.40 -20.15
N ALA A 96 6.61 13.65 -20.38
CA ALA A 96 6.91 14.70 -19.41
C ALA A 96 6.04 14.52 -18.14
N PRO A 97 6.56 14.73 -16.92
CA PRO A 97 5.77 14.64 -15.69
C PRO A 97 4.50 15.49 -15.68
N ALA A 98 4.52 16.64 -16.35
CA ALA A 98 3.35 17.51 -16.49
C ALA A 98 2.25 16.88 -17.37
N GLU A 99 2.62 16.20 -18.45
CA GLU A 99 1.68 15.51 -19.34
C GLU A 99 1.03 14.32 -18.63
N LEU A 100 1.83 13.55 -17.87
CA LEU A 100 1.33 12.44 -17.06
C LEU A 100 0.36 12.91 -15.96
N LEU A 101 0.66 14.05 -15.32
CA LEU A 101 -0.24 14.69 -14.35
C LEU A 101 -1.55 15.13 -15.01
N THR A 102 -1.48 15.78 -16.17
CA THR A 102 -2.67 16.17 -16.94
C THR A 102 -3.51 14.94 -17.33
N ARG A 103 -2.88 13.87 -17.80
CA ARG A 103 -3.55 12.62 -18.15
C ARG A 103 -4.22 11.95 -16.95
N THR A 104 -3.58 12.04 -15.79
CA THR A 104 -4.07 11.52 -14.50
C THR A 104 -5.31 12.28 -14.03
N ILE A 105 -5.29 13.61 -14.12
CA ILE A 105 -6.41 14.46 -13.66
C ILE A 105 -7.60 14.39 -14.60
N ASN A 106 -7.36 14.46 -15.92
CA ASN A 106 -8.41 14.60 -16.92
C ASN A 106 -8.88 13.27 -17.53
N GLY A 107 -8.18 12.17 -17.23
CA GLY A 107 -8.55 10.84 -17.71
C GLY A 107 -9.93 10.39 -17.22
N PRO A 108 -10.59 9.45 -17.92
CA PRO A 108 -11.89 8.92 -17.48
C PRO A 108 -11.78 7.96 -16.29
N GLU A 109 -10.57 7.49 -15.93
CA GLU A 109 -10.42 6.35 -15.02
C GLU A 109 -10.67 6.69 -13.56
N ASP A 110 -11.27 5.76 -12.82
CA ASP A 110 -11.59 5.93 -11.39
C ASP A 110 -10.34 5.85 -10.50
N ILE A 111 -9.39 4.98 -10.89
CA ILE A 111 -8.16 4.71 -10.16
C ILE A 111 -6.96 5.01 -11.03
N VAL A 112 -5.97 5.69 -10.45
CA VAL A 112 -4.65 5.89 -11.05
C VAL A 112 -3.60 5.15 -10.23
N VAL A 113 -2.87 4.24 -10.86
CA VAL A 113 -1.76 3.50 -10.30
C VAL A 113 -0.45 4.04 -10.87
N VAL A 114 0.54 4.30 -10.02
CA VAL A 114 1.87 4.78 -10.41
C VAL A 114 2.96 3.80 -9.94
N ASP A 115 3.66 3.18 -10.91
CA ASP A 115 4.73 2.19 -10.71
C ASP A 115 5.97 2.54 -11.54
N THR A 116 6.90 3.37 -11.04
CA THR A 116 6.94 3.99 -9.71
C THR A 116 6.95 5.51 -9.75
N ALA A 117 6.84 6.16 -8.59
CA ALA A 117 6.72 7.62 -8.48
C ALA A 117 7.89 8.39 -9.11
N ARG A 118 9.09 7.79 -9.16
CA ARG A 118 10.33 8.50 -9.49
C ARG A 118 10.25 9.24 -10.82
N HIS A 119 9.97 8.48 -11.88
CA HIS A 119 9.91 9.02 -13.23
C HIS A 119 8.63 9.80 -13.46
N ALA A 120 7.49 9.26 -13.01
CA ALA A 120 6.19 9.91 -13.16
C ALA A 120 6.18 11.32 -12.55
N PHE A 121 6.78 11.50 -11.37
CA PHE A 121 6.75 12.78 -10.65
C PHE A 121 7.95 13.67 -11.00
N GLY A 122 8.91 13.17 -11.81
CA GLY A 122 10.12 13.90 -12.18
C GLY A 122 11.06 14.16 -11.00
N MET A 123 11.19 13.17 -10.10
CA MET A 123 12.09 13.24 -8.95
C MET A 123 13.54 12.92 -9.37
N ARG A 124 14.49 13.71 -8.87
CA ARG A 124 15.92 13.43 -9.07
C ARG A 124 16.46 12.54 -7.97
N ASP A 125 16.15 12.88 -6.71
CA ASP A 125 16.54 12.12 -5.53
C ASP A 125 15.31 11.79 -4.66
N GLU A 126 14.97 10.49 -4.60
CA GLU A 126 13.88 9.99 -3.75
C GLU A 126 14.18 10.09 -2.24
N ASN A 127 15.41 10.44 -1.86
CA ASN A 127 15.78 10.70 -0.47
C ASN A 127 15.62 12.17 -0.07
N ASP A 128 15.45 13.09 -1.03
CA ASP A 128 15.13 14.49 -0.74
C ASP A 128 13.63 14.60 -0.40
N ASN A 129 13.32 14.55 0.89
CA ASN A 129 11.98 14.73 1.43
C ASN A 129 11.26 15.98 0.90
N ALA A 130 11.98 17.09 0.69
CA ALA A 130 11.40 18.34 0.21
C ALA A 130 11.11 18.28 -1.29
N GLU A 131 11.98 17.65 -2.08
CA GLU A 131 11.68 17.35 -3.48
C GLU A 131 10.48 16.44 -3.59
N VAL A 132 10.48 15.33 -2.86
CA VAL A 132 9.41 14.35 -2.88
C VAL A 132 8.06 14.99 -2.58
N ALA A 133 7.94 15.74 -1.48
CA ALA A 133 6.69 16.43 -1.12
C ALA A 133 6.26 17.45 -2.18
N ARG A 134 7.19 18.26 -2.69
CA ARG A 134 6.93 19.27 -3.72
C ARG A 134 6.46 18.65 -5.04
N ARG A 135 7.03 17.50 -5.41
CA ARG A 135 6.70 16.79 -6.66
C ARG A 135 5.42 15.98 -6.54
N SER A 136 5.09 15.43 -5.37
CA SER A 136 3.88 14.63 -5.16
C SER A 136 2.62 15.46 -4.89
N ALA A 137 2.75 16.64 -4.28
CA ALA A 137 1.59 17.45 -3.89
C ALA A 137 0.60 17.76 -5.04
N PRO A 138 1.04 18.14 -6.27
CA PRO A 138 0.13 18.38 -7.39
C PRO A 138 -0.68 17.13 -7.78
N TRP A 139 -0.08 15.95 -7.67
CA TRP A 139 -0.73 14.68 -7.98
C TRP A 139 -1.83 14.34 -6.99
N ILE A 140 -1.52 14.49 -5.69
CA ILE A 140 -2.47 14.22 -4.59
C ILE A 140 -3.64 15.20 -4.67
N ALA A 141 -3.35 16.50 -4.79
CA ALA A 141 -4.37 17.54 -4.89
C ALA A 141 -5.22 17.40 -6.17
N GLY A 142 -4.58 17.08 -7.29
CA GLY A 142 -5.24 16.86 -8.58
C GLY A 142 -6.19 15.66 -8.55
N ALA A 143 -5.70 14.49 -8.12
CA ALA A 143 -6.52 13.28 -8.00
C ALA A 143 -7.71 13.50 -7.05
N ARG A 144 -7.49 14.12 -5.90
CA ARG A 144 -8.56 14.44 -4.94
C ARG A 144 -9.60 15.38 -5.56
N THR A 145 -9.17 16.41 -6.28
CA THR A 145 -10.08 17.36 -6.93
C THR A 145 -10.89 16.69 -8.04
N ALA A 146 -10.28 15.75 -8.76
CA ALA A 146 -10.92 14.96 -9.81
C ALA A 146 -11.77 13.78 -9.27
N GLY A 147 -11.81 13.55 -7.95
CA GLY A 147 -12.55 12.45 -7.34
C GLY A 147 -11.94 11.06 -7.60
N LYS A 148 -10.65 10.99 -7.92
CA LYS A 148 -9.94 9.75 -8.28
C LYS A 148 -9.23 9.14 -7.09
N THR A 149 -9.07 7.83 -7.09
CA THR A 149 -8.16 7.14 -6.17
C THR A 149 -6.75 7.15 -6.75
N LEU A 150 -5.76 7.55 -5.96
CA LEU A 150 -4.36 7.58 -6.40
C LEU A 150 -3.56 6.55 -5.60
N VAL A 151 -2.97 5.55 -6.27
CA VAL A 151 -2.13 4.52 -5.64
C VAL A 151 -0.71 4.65 -6.19
N VAL A 152 0.24 5.03 -5.35
CA VAL A 152 1.60 5.36 -5.80
C VAL A 152 2.59 4.44 -5.14
N SER A 153 3.44 3.79 -5.91
CA SER A 153 4.52 2.98 -5.36
C SER A 153 5.87 3.69 -5.38
N VAL A 154 6.67 3.43 -4.34
CA VAL A 154 8.01 3.99 -4.16
C VAL A 154 9.00 2.93 -3.69
N HIS A 155 10.28 3.22 -3.85
CA HIS A 155 11.36 2.38 -3.38
C HIS A 155 11.83 2.81 -1.98
N GLU A 156 11.98 1.84 -1.06
CA GLU A 156 12.68 2.09 0.21
C GLU A 156 14.20 1.96 0.01
N ASN A 157 14.95 2.97 0.44
CA ASN A 157 16.41 2.91 0.48
C ASN A 157 16.93 2.44 1.85
N LYS A 158 18.14 1.87 1.89
CA LYS A 158 18.82 1.34 3.09
C LYS A 158 19.53 2.42 3.94
N ALA A 159 19.15 3.68 3.86
CA ALA A 159 19.81 4.74 4.64
C ALA A 159 19.35 4.75 6.11
N GLY A 160 19.83 3.79 6.89
CA GLY A 160 19.85 3.83 8.35
C GLY A 160 21.23 3.36 8.79
N GLY A 161 22.04 4.28 9.32
CA GLY A 161 23.39 4.00 9.82
C GLY A 161 23.42 2.98 10.96
N GLU A 162 24.64 2.65 11.42
CA GLU A 162 25.00 1.49 12.26
C GLU A 162 24.27 1.30 13.59
N HIS A 163 23.32 2.15 14.00
CA HIS A 163 22.61 2.00 15.27
C HIS A 163 21.08 2.04 15.07
N GLY A 164 20.49 0.85 14.92
CA GLY A 164 19.09 0.61 15.25
C GLY A 164 18.06 1.01 14.19
N ARG A 165 17.02 0.17 14.09
CA ARG A 165 15.89 0.27 13.15
C ARG A 165 15.19 1.63 13.28
N GLY A 166 15.45 2.54 12.34
CA GLY A 166 14.83 3.85 12.30
C GLY A 166 14.79 4.38 10.88
N ILE A 167 13.57 4.68 10.41
CA ILE A 167 13.27 5.29 9.12
C ILE A 167 13.78 6.74 9.16
N SER A 168 14.95 6.99 8.57
CA SER A 168 15.42 8.34 8.26
C SER A 168 15.23 8.53 6.75
N GLY A 169 14.39 9.49 6.34
CA GLY A 169 14.16 9.82 4.92
C GLY A 169 12.78 9.44 4.35
N GLY A 170 11.99 8.58 5.02
CA GLY A 170 10.65 8.20 4.52
C GLY A 170 9.49 9.08 5.00
N HIS A 171 9.65 9.80 6.11
CA HIS A 171 8.53 10.40 6.86
C HIS A 171 7.75 11.52 6.13
N ALA A 172 8.37 12.28 5.22
CA ALA A 172 7.69 13.38 4.53
C ALA A 172 6.71 12.88 3.45
N LEU A 173 7.07 11.81 2.75
CA LEU A 173 6.21 11.15 1.77
C LEU A 173 5.00 10.49 2.45
N PHE A 174 5.18 9.87 3.63
CA PHE A 174 4.05 9.33 4.41
C PHE A 174 3.06 10.41 4.86
N GLY A 175 3.53 11.63 5.17
CA GLY A 175 2.67 12.70 5.68
C GLY A 175 1.78 13.37 4.63
N ALA A 176 2.12 13.28 3.34
CA ALA A 176 1.35 13.89 2.27
C ALA A 176 0.20 13.00 1.77
N PHE A 177 0.33 11.68 1.93
CA PHE A 177 -0.65 10.70 1.49
C PHE A 177 -1.67 10.42 2.59
N ASP A 178 -2.89 10.05 2.19
CA ASP A 178 -4.00 9.75 3.11
C ASP A 178 -3.84 8.38 3.79
N ALA A 179 -3.03 7.49 3.22
CA ALA A 179 -2.67 6.22 3.82
C ALA A 179 -1.34 5.74 3.26
N ALA A 180 -0.71 4.82 3.98
CA ALA A 180 0.41 4.10 3.43
C ALA A 180 0.46 2.64 3.83
N VAL A 181 0.91 1.82 2.88
CA VAL A 181 1.13 0.40 3.01
C VAL A 181 2.61 0.14 2.86
N ARG A 182 3.22 -0.42 3.91
CA ARG A 182 4.59 -0.91 3.83
C ARG A 182 4.57 -2.40 3.55
N GLY A 183 5.31 -2.82 2.52
CA GLY A 183 5.64 -4.22 2.29
C GLY A 183 7.05 -4.53 2.80
N SER A 184 7.21 -5.65 3.49
CA SER A 184 8.52 -6.23 3.78
C SER A 184 8.65 -7.55 3.03
N ALA A 185 9.86 -7.87 2.55
CA ALA A 185 10.14 -9.23 2.11
C ALA A 185 10.24 -10.15 3.34
N ASP A 186 9.55 -11.29 3.31
CA ASP A 186 9.92 -12.42 4.17
C ASP A 186 11.34 -12.86 3.83
N GLN A 187 12.24 -12.90 4.81
CA GLN A 187 13.61 -13.40 4.67
C GLN A 187 13.67 -14.95 4.67
N HIS A 188 12.56 -15.65 4.40
CA HIS A 188 12.52 -17.11 4.42
C HIS A 188 12.92 -17.67 3.03
N PRO A 189 13.92 -18.57 2.94
CA PRO A 189 14.51 -19.01 1.67
C PRO A 189 13.54 -19.71 0.70
N ASP A 190 12.40 -20.23 1.18
CA ASP A 190 11.47 -21.06 0.38
C ASP A 190 10.17 -20.36 -0.06
N ALA A 191 10.01 -19.04 0.16
CA ALA A 191 8.78 -18.35 -0.22
C ALA A 191 8.71 -18.05 -1.74
N ARG A 192 7.68 -18.57 -2.42
CA ARG A 192 7.37 -18.27 -3.84
C ARG A 192 7.32 -16.74 -4.06
N PRO A 193 7.82 -16.19 -5.19
CA PRO A 193 7.97 -14.75 -5.39
C PRO A 193 6.71 -13.88 -5.24
N GLY A 194 5.50 -14.46 -5.37
CA GLY A 194 4.22 -13.77 -5.12
C GLY A 194 3.78 -13.73 -3.65
N ALA A 195 4.32 -14.61 -2.81
CA ALA A 195 4.01 -14.67 -1.37
C ALA A 195 4.81 -13.64 -0.55
N ARG A 196 5.81 -12.98 -1.15
CA ARG A 196 6.82 -12.18 -0.43
C ARG A 196 6.33 -10.84 0.09
N LEU A 197 5.30 -10.23 -0.50
CA LEU A 197 4.70 -8.97 0.01
C LEU A 197 3.42 -9.21 0.82
N GLY A 198 2.68 -10.30 0.52
CA GLY A 198 1.38 -10.60 1.14
C GLY A 198 1.45 -10.93 2.64
N ALA A 199 2.63 -11.36 3.13
CA ALA A 199 2.82 -11.75 4.53
C ALA A 199 2.91 -10.55 5.51
N LEU A 200 3.27 -9.35 5.05
CA LEU A 200 3.47 -8.19 5.93
C LEU A 200 2.96 -6.86 5.37
N VAL A 201 1.74 -6.83 4.84
CA VAL A 201 1.02 -5.58 4.61
C VAL A 201 0.63 -5.01 5.98
N ARG A 202 1.28 -3.90 6.38
CA ARG A 202 0.88 -3.12 7.56
C ARG A 202 0.39 -1.74 7.13
N PRO A 203 -0.85 -1.35 7.46
CA PRO A 203 -1.26 0.04 7.34
C PRO A 203 -0.39 0.86 8.29
N CYS A 204 0.37 1.79 7.72
CA CYS A 204 1.24 2.70 8.44
C CYS A 204 0.57 4.08 8.40
N GLY A 205 -0.05 4.46 9.52
CA GLY A 205 -0.64 5.79 9.70
C GLY A 205 -1.87 6.07 8.84
N VAL A 206 -3.06 5.90 9.42
CA VAL A 206 -4.17 6.86 9.43
C VAL A 206 -5.26 6.30 10.34
N SER A 207 -5.93 7.19 11.10
CA SER A 207 -6.98 6.85 12.06
C SER A 207 -8.32 6.45 11.40
N LEU A 208 -8.27 5.64 10.35
CA LEU A 208 -9.43 5.02 9.74
C LEU A 208 -9.26 3.51 9.92
N ARG A 209 -9.97 2.94 10.90
CA ARG A 209 -9.91 1.50 11.17
C ARG A 209 -10.70 0.78 10.07
N ALA A 210 -10.00 0.01 9.25
CA ALA A 210 -10.65 -1.02 8.43
C ALA A 210 -11.45 -1.96 9.35
N PRO A 211 -12.64 -2.45 8.92
CA PRO A 211 -13.39 -3.45 9.67
C PRO A 211 -12.53 -4.69 9.93
N GLY A 212 -12.51 -5.13 11.19
CA GLY A 212 -11.40 -5.87 11.77
C GLY A 212 -11.22 -7.32 11.31
N ARG A 213 -9.95 -7.75 11.33
CA ARG A 213 -9.56 -9.00 11.99
C ARG A 213 -8.65 -8.64 13.16
N ARG A 214 -8.97 -9.17 14.35
CA ARG A 214 -8.09 -9.03 15.53
C ARG A 214 -6.71 -9.57 15.15
N PHE A 215 -5.70 -8.72 15.20
CA PHE A 215 -4.32 -9.21 15.27
C PHE A 215 -4.19 -10.03 16.56
N PRO A 216 -3.67 -11.26 16.54
CA PRO A 216 -3.37 -11.97 17.77
C PRO A 216 -2.38 -11.11 18.56
N GLY A 217 -2.87 -10.55 19.67
CA GLY A 217 -2.06 -9.78 20.58
C GLY A 217 -0.89 -10.63 21.04
N ARG A 218 0.31 -10.05 21.01
CA ARG A 218 1.45 -10.60 21.75
C ARG A 218 0.98 -10.76 23.20
N HIS A 219 0.81 -11.99 23.64
CA HIS A 219 0.72 -12.29 25.06
C HIS A 219 1.98 -11.71 25.71
N ARG A 220 1.79 -10.67 26.53
CA ARG A 220 2.75 -10.36 27.59
C ARG A 220 2.77 -11.60 28.48
N GLY A 221 3.81 -12.42 28.36
CA GLY A 221 4.11 -13.47 29.32
C GLY A 221 4.31 -12.81 30.68
N ARG A 222 3.29 -12.90 31.54
CA ARG A 222 3.47 -12.78 32.98
C ARG A 222 4.41 -13.92 33.39
N LEU A 223 5.59 -13.58 33.87
CA LEU A 223 6.39 -14.50 34.67
C LEU A 223 5.58 -14.83 35.93
N SER A 224 5.00 -16.02 35.98
CA SER A 224 4.44 -16.61 37.17
C SER A 224 5.59 -17.01 38.10
N GLY A 225 5.80 -16.21 39.15
CA GLY A 225 6.61 -16.60 40.30
C GLY A 225 5.95 -17.78 41.01
N ARG A 226 6.75 -18.82 41.22
CA ARG A 226 6.43 -20.09 41.85
C ARG A 226 5.83 -19.91 43.26
N THR A 227 4.67 -20.49 43.49
CA THR A 227 4.22 -20.92 44.81
C THR A 227 4.80 -22.31 45.11
N LEU A 228 5.53 -22.42 46.21
CA LEU A 228 5.93 -23.65 46.86
C LEU A 228 4.72 -24.27 47.57
N GLY A 229 4.55 -25.59 47.46
CA GLY A 229 3.59 -26.35 48.27
C GLY A 229 3.13 -27.63 47.57
N GLY A 230 3.77 -28.77 47.88
CA GLY A 230 3.18 -30.10 47.67
C GLY A 230 2.06 -30.41 48.69
N PRO A 231 1.56 -31.66 48.81
CA PRO A 231 2.02 -32.90 48.20
C PRO A 231 0.97 -33.60 47.32
N ALA A 232 1.44 -34.65 46.62
CA ALA A 232 0.64 -35.56 45.82
C ALA A 232 0.01 -36.65 46.71
N ASP A 233 -1.32 -36.75 46.69
CA ASP A 233 -2.06 -37.91 47.19
C ASP A 233 -2.01 -39.04 46.15
N GLY A 234 -1.19 -40.04 46.44
CA GLY A 234 -1.18 -41.33 45.75
C GLY A 234 -2.06 -42.33 46.48
N CYS A 235 -3.29 -42.49 46.01
CA CYS A 235 -4.20 -43.54 46.43
C CYS A 235 -3.88 -44.83 45.65
N ARG A 236 -3.47 -45.91 46.33
CA ARG A 236 -4.18 -47.20 46.28
C ARG A 236 -3.59 -48.26 47.24
N PRO A 237 -4.45 -49.13 47.80
CA PRO A 237 -4.10 -50.23 48.69
C PRO A 237 -3.90 -51.56 47.92
N ALA A 238 -3.28 -52.55 48.59
CA ALA A 238 -3.81 -53.90 48.85
C ALA A 238 -2.69 -54.96 48.99
N ASP A 239 -2.75 -55.63 50.14
CA ASP A 239 -2.55 -57.06 50.40
C ASP A 239 -1.14 -57.69 50.35
N GLY A 240 -0.77 -58.28 51.51
CA GLY A 240 0.39 -59.15 51.71
C GLY A 240 0.97 -59.05 53.11
#